data_AF-A0AAV1USR4-F1
#
_entry.id   AF-A0AAV1USR4-F1
#
_cell.length_a   1.000
_cell.length_b   1.000
_cell.length_c   1.000
_cell.angle_alpha   90.00
_cell.angle_beta   90.00
_cell.angle_gamma   90.00
#
_symmetry.space_group_name_H-M   'P 1'
#
loop_
_entity.id
_entity.type
_entity.pdbx_description
1 polymer ?
#
loop_
_entity_poly.entity_id
_entity_poly.type
_entity_poly.pdbx_seq_one_letter_code
_entity_poly.pdbx_strand_id
1 'polypeptide(L)'
;MVAPPGCCEICQIAEVVADPQLQNRSVRITGRLQTYDAQRQLAIVSFQNVSMTVETQSLALEHLRLQVGSMYQFLGETYAKTEPAEVRLVARVARNVDSLDIDLFLAALAMRRQFLAARG
;
A
#
# COMPACT_ATOMS: atom_id res chain seq x y z
N MET A 1 13.38 12.41 1.07
CA MET A 1 14.48 11.46 0.90
C MET A 1 13.85 10.12 0.53
N VAL A 2 13.95 9.75 -0.75
CA VAL A 2 13.38 8.49 -1.28
C VAL A 2 14.20 7.33 -0.73
N ALA A 3 13.54 6.26 -0.28
CA ALA A 3 14.24 5.09 0.23
C ALA A 3 15.19 4.50 -0.85
N PRO A 4 16.36 3.93 -0.46
CA PRO A 4 17.27 3.33 -1.44
C PRO A 4 16.55 2.24 -2.25
N PRO A 5 16.90 2.05 -3.53
CA PRO A 5 16.26 1.06 -4.39
C PRO A 5 16.35 -0.33 -3.74
N GLY A 6 15.18 -0.95 -3.53
CA GLY A 6 15.03 -2.23 -2.82
C GLY A 6 14.49 -2.12 -1.38
N CYS A 7 14.47 -0.95 -0.77
CA CYS A 7 13.81 -0.74 0.51
C CYS A 7 12.33 -0.38 0.30
N CYS A 8 11.42 -1.12 0.94
CA CYS A 8 9.98 -0.83 0.85
C CYS A 8 9.66 0.46 1.61
N GLU A 9 9.40 1.54 0.89
CA GLU A 9 9.06 2.83 1.49
C GLU A 9 7.64 2.78 2.10
N ILE A 10 7.47 3.32 3.31
CA ILE A 10 6.17 3.39 3.96
C ILE A 10 5.46 4.67 3.48
N CYS A 11 4.46 4.48 2.64
CA CYS A 11 3.72 5.54 1.96
C CYS A 11 2.23 5.44 2.28
N GLN A 12 1.56 6.58 2.28
CA GLN A 12 0.10 6.63 2.29
C GLN A 12 -0.43 6.43 0.87
N ILE A 13 -1.67 5.96 0.76
CA ILE A 13 -2.30 5.73 -0.55
C ILE A 13 -2.36 7.03 -1.37
N ALA A 14 -2.68 8.16 -0.72
CA ALA A 14 -2.70 9.47 -1.36
C ALA A 14 -1.33 9.85 -1.98
N GLU A 15 -0.24 9.53 -1.29
CA GLU A 15 1.12 9.83 -1.78
C GLU A 15 1.46 8.99 -3.01
N VAL A 16 1.12 7.69 -2.99
CA VAL A 16 1.37 6.77 -4.11
C VAL A 16 0.60 7.18 -5.37
N VAL A 17 -0.63 7.65 -5.21
CA VAL A 17 -1.46 8.11 -6.33
C VAL A 17 -1.00 9.47 -6.85
N ALA A 18 -0.53 10.37 -5.98
CA ALA A 18 -0.15 11.73 -6.34
C ALA A 18 1.28 11.87 -6.86
N ASP A 19 2.23 11.04 -6.41
CA ASP A 19 3.65 11.17 -6.73
C ASP A 19 4.08 10.22 -7.86
N PRO A 20 4.43 10.75 -9.05
CA PRO A 20 4.95 9.94 -10.16
C PRO A 20 6.29 9.25 -9.84
N GLN A 21 7.07 9.74 -8.88
CA GLN A 21 8.35 9.14 -8.51
C GLN A 21 8.18 7.82 -7.75
N LEU A 22 7.01 7.62 -7.16
CA LEU A 22 6.66 6.37 -6.50
C LEU A 22 6.24 5.29 -7.51
N GLN A 23 6.12 5.58 -8.81
CA GLN A 23 5.85 4.56 -9.83
C GLN A 23 7.04 3.62 -10.03
N ASN A 24 6.77 2.34 -10.28
CA ASN A 24 7.78 1.28 -10.39
C ASN A 24 8.67 1.17 -9.14
N ARG A 25 8.15 1.57 -7.97
CA ARG A 25 8.84 1.44 -6.69
C ARG A 25 8.18 0.40 -5.81
N SER A 26 8.98 -0.15 -4.91
CA SER A 26 8.50 -1.02 -3.86
C SER A 26 8.00 -0.17 -2.69
N VAL A 27 6.71 -0.26 -2.39
CA VAL A 27 6.07 0.52 -1.31
C VAL A 27 5.34 -0.38 -0.33
N ARG A 28 5.09 0.16 0.86
CA ARG A 28 4.20 -0.40 1.87
C ARG A 28 3.10 0.61 2.16
N ILE A 29 1.86 0.23 1.85
CA ILE A 29 0.66 1.01 2.12
C ILE A 29 -0.13 0.40 3.27
N THR A 30 -0.91 1.22 3.97
CA THR A 30 -1.93 0.77 4.93
C THR A 30 -3.28 1.24 4.45
N GLY A 31 -4.30 0.39 4.52
CA GLY A 31 -5.66 0.80 4.20
C GLY A 31 -6.70 -0.28 4.46
N ARG A 32 -7.95 0.14 4.51
CA ARG A 32 -9.11 -0.70 4.72
C ARG A 32 -9.51 -1.36 3.40
N LEU A 33 -9.67 -2.67 3.42
CA LEU A 33 -10.15 -3.42 2.26
C LEU A 33 -11.64 -3.15 2.06
N GLN A 34 -11.99 -2.54 0.92
CA GLN A 34 -13.37 -2.18 0.56
C GLN A 34 -14.05 -3.29 -0.25
N THR A 35 -13.34 -3.83 -1.23
CA THR A 35 -13.84 -4.92 -2.06
C THR A 35 -12.69 -5.87 -2.38
N TYR A 36 -13.03 -7.14 -2.58
CA TYR A 36 -12.09 -8.16 -3.01
C TYR A 36 -12.76 -9.11 -3.98
N ASP A 37 -12.19 -9.20 -5.18
CA ASP A 37 -12.56 -10.15 -6.23
C ASP A 37 -11.46 -11.21 -6.33
N ALA A 38 -11.73 -12.39 -5.77
CA ALA A 38 -10.80 -13.51 -5.78
C ALA A 38 -10.59 -14.10 -7.19
N GLN A 39 -11.59 -13.98 -8.09
CA GLN A 39 -11.49 -14.50 -9.46
C GLN A 39 -10.58 -13.62 -10.30
N ARG A 40 -10.72 -12.29 -10.15
CA ARG A 40 -9.86 -11.32 -10.84
C ARG A 40 -8.55 -11.01 -10.13
N GLN A 41 -8.39 -11.50 -8.90
CA GLN A 41 -7.24 -11.21 -8.03
C GLN A 41 -7.06 -9.69 -7.82
N LEU A 42 -8.18 -8.98 -7.64
CA LEU A 42 -8.22 -7.53 -7.46
C LEU A 42 -8.86 -7.17 -6.13
N ALA A 43 -8.20 -6.28 -5.39
CA ALA A 43 -8.68 -5.69 -4.16
C ALA A 43 -8.77 -4.18 -4.31
N ILE A 44 -9.81 -3.56 -3.78
CA ILE A 44 -9.87 -2.10 -3.63
C ILE A 44 -9.60 -1.78 -2.17
N VAL A 45 -8.57 -0.96 -1.94
CA VAL A 45 -8.12 -0.58 -0.61
C VAL A 45 -8.24 0.92 -0.47
N SER A 46 -8.78 1.39 0.64
CA SER A 46 -8.98 2.81 0.90
C SER A 46 -8.35 3.25 2.20
N PHE A 47 -7.79 4.46 2.22
CA PHE A 47 -7.23 5.09 3.41
C PHE A 47 -7.40 6.60 3.30
N GLN A 48 -7.95 7.23 4.34
CA GLN A 48 -8.21 8.69 4.38
C GLN A 48 -8.95 9.21 3.12
N ASN A 49 -10.04 8.54 2.73
CA ASN A 49 -10.88 8.89 1.57
C ASN A 49 -10.22 8.72 0.19
N VAL A 50 -8.99 8.21 0.10
CA VAL A 50 -8.36 7.84 -1.18
C VAL A 50 -8.38 6.33 -1.33
N SER A 51 -8.76 5.86 -2.52
CA SER A 51 -8.79 4.43 -2.84
C SER A 51 -7.74 4.09 -3.90
N MET A 52 -7.22 2.87 -3.85
CA MET A 52 -6.29 2.34 -4.83
C MET A 52 -6.55 0.86 -5.10
N THR A 53 -6.32 0.47 -6.34
CA THR A 53 -6.43 -0.91 -6.80
C THR A 53 -5.16 -1.68 -6.44
N VAL A 54 -5.32 -2.79 -5.74
CA VAL A 54 -4.26 -3.70 -5.33
C VAL A 54 -4.47 -5.05 -6.01
N GLU A 55 -3.49 -5.50 -6.77
CA GLU A 55 -3.49 -6.79 -7.44
C GLU A 55 -2.88 -7.84 -6.52
N THR A 56 -3.61 -8.92 -6.28
CA THR A 56 -3.24 -9.97 -5.34
C THR A 56 -2.69 -11.21 -6.03
N GLN A 57 -2.38 -11.13 -7.33
CA GLN A 57 -1.91 -12.26 -8.15
C GLN A 57 -0.61 -12.89 -7.64
N SER A 58 0.28 -12.07 -7.05
CA SER A 58 1.57 -12.51 -6.52
C SER A 58 1.52 -12.89 -5.04
N LEU A 59 0.33 -12.90 -4.41
CA LEU A 59 0.16 -13.43 -3.06
C LEU A 59 0.20 -14.96 -3.15
N ALA A 60 1.35 -15.55 -2.85
CA ALA A 60 1.58 -16.99 -2.87
C ALA A 60 0.85 -17.70 -1.71
N LEU A 61 -0.48 -17.71 -1.69
CA LEU A 61 -1.24 -18.36 -0.62
C LEU A 61 -2.58 -18.91 -1.15
N GLU A 62 -2.62 -20.23 -1.36
CA GLU A 62 -3.80 -21.02 -1.74
C GLU A 62 -4.99 -20.88 -0.76
N HIS A 63 -4.81 -20.19 0.38
CA HIS A 63 -5.81 -20.06 1.44
C HIS A 63 -5.97 -18.64 2.04
N LEU A 64 -5.37 -17.60 1.43
CA LEU A 64 -5.49 -16.25 2.00
C LEU A 64 -6.92 -15.71 1.83
N ARG A 65 -7.69 -15.69 2.91
CA ARG A 65 -9.01 -15.05 2.97
C ARG A 65 -8.85 -13.60 3.39
N LEU A 66 -8.82 -12.70 2.43
CA LEU A 66 -8.92 -11.28 2.69
C LEU A 66 -10.34 -10.94 3.16
N GLN A 67 -10.46 -10.32 4.33
CA GLN A 67 -11.73 -9.95 4.94
C GLN A 67 -12.09 -8.51 4.56
N VAL A 68 -13.17 -8.36 3.80
CA VAL A 68 -13.72 -7.05 3.46
C VAL A 68 -14.11 -6.33 4.74
N GLY A 69 -13.73 -5.05 4.83
CA GLY A 69 -13.94 -4.23 6.01
C GLY A 69 -12.78 -4.25 7.00
N SER A 70 -11.80 -5.14 6.86
CA SER A 70 -10.60 -5.16 7.70
C SER A 70 -9.50 -4.21 7.19
N MET A 71 -8.63 -3.79 8.08
CA MET A 71 -7.42 -3.00 7.80
C MET A 71 -6.27 -3.93 7.41
N TYR A 72 -5.57 -3.57 6.34
CA TYR A 72 -4.44 -4.33 5.83
C TYR A 72 -3.22 -3.44 5.56
N GLN A 73 -2.05 -4.02 5.75
CA GLN A 73 -0.80 -3.51 5.21
C GLN A 73 -0.39 -4.34 3.99
N PHE A 74 -0.33 -3.68 2.84
CA PHE A 74 0.12 -4.28 1.59
C PHE A 74 1.52 -3.82 1.28
N LEU A 75 2.39 -4.76 0.89
CA LEU A 75 3.73 -4.49 0.43
C LEU A 75 3.90 -5.07 -0.96
N GLY A 76 4.36 -4.24 -1.89
CA GLY A 76 4.28 -4.55 -3.29
C GLY A 76 4.99 -3.53 -4.15
N GLU A 77 4.88 -3.73 -5.47
CA GLU A 77 5.45 -2.85 -6.48
C GLU A 77 4.32 -2.10 -7.16
N THR A 78 4.44 -0.78 -7.21
CA THR A 78 3.46 0.09 -7.87
C THR A 78 3.75 0.18 -9.35
N TYR A 79 2.72 0.34 -10.17
CA TYR A 79 2.89 0.66 -11.57
C TYR A 79 1.72 1.50 -12.06
N ALA A 80 1.98 2.31 -13.08
CA ALA A 80 0.95 3.08 -13.76
C ALA A 80 0.36 2.22 -14.88
N LYS A 81 -0.95 1.98 -14.83
CA LYS A 81 -1.69 1.41 -15.94
C LYS A 81 -2.10 2.55 -16.87
N THR A 82 -1.85 2.40 -18.17
CA THR A 82 -2.12 3.45 -19.17
C THR A 82 -3.59 3.50 -19.60
N GLU A 83 -4.32 2.37 -19.52
CA GLU A 83 -5.72 2.27 -19.96
C GLU A 83 -6.53 1.33 -19.04
N PRO A 84 -7.37 1.85 -18.12
CA PRO A 84 -7.51 3.27 -17.74
C PRO A 84 -6.28 3.79 -17.00
N ALA A 85 -6.05 5.11 -17.07
CA ALA A 85 -4.97 5.80 -16.37
C ALA A 85 -5.17 5.73 -14.84
N GLU A 86 -4.57 4.73 -14.20
CA GLU A 86 -4.64 4.54 -12.76
C GLU A 86 -3.33 3.95 -12.21
N VAL A 87 -3.02 4.28 -10.96
CA VAL A 87 -1.90 3.68 -10.23
C VAL A 87 -2.38 2.42 -9.54
N ARG A 88 -1.70 1.31 -9.80
CA ARG A 88 -1.99 0.01 -9.18
C ARG A 88 -0.80 -0.48 -8.37
N LEU A 89 -1.06 -1.36 -7.41
CA LEU A 89 -0.03 -2.03 -6.61
C LEU A 89 -0.11 -3.54 -6.81
N VAL A 90 0.96 -4.19 -7.29
CA VAL A 90 1.08 -5.65 -7.24
C VAL A 90 1.55 -6.06 -5.85
N ALA A 91 0.65 -6.58 -5.03
CA ALA A 91 0.97 -7.02 -3.68
C ALA A 91 1.74 -8.34 -3.70
N ARG A 92 2.88 -8.34 -2.99
CA ARG A 92 3.66 -9.56 -2.67
C ARG A 92 3.37 -10.06 -1.26
N VAL A 93 3.00 -9.14 -0.37
CA VAL A 93 2.63 -9.44 1.02
C VAL A 93 1.39 -8.65 1.39
N ALA A 94 0.47 -9.31 2.11
CA ALA A 94 -0.69 -8.69 2.74
C ALA A 94 -0.73 -9.12 4.21
N ARG A 95 -0.92 -8.17 5.13
CA ARG A 95 -1.02 -8.42 6.57
C ARG A 95 -2.27 -7.75 7.12
N ASN A 96 -3.14 -8.51 7.80
CA ASN A 96 -4.25 -7.94 8.56
C ASN A 96 -3.69 -7.17 9.78
N VAL A 97 -4.21 -5.97 10.00
CA VAL A 97 -3.78 -5.05 11.06
C VAL A 97 -4.99 -4.40 11.76
N ASP A 98 -6.08 -5.14 11.97
CA ASP A 98 -7.34 -4.59 12.51
C ASP A 98 -7.21 -3.91 13.86
N SER A 99 -6.27 -4.34 14.70
CA SER A 99 -6.01 -3.74 16.02
C SER A 99 -4.89 -2.70 16.02
N LEU A 100 -4.42 -2.27 14.85
CA LEU A 100 -3.39 -1.23 14.75
C LEU A 100 -3.98 0.13 15.10
N ASP A 101 -3.40 0.79 16.09
CA ASP A 101 -3.66 2.20 16.35
C ASP A 101 -3.12 3.03 15.17
N ILE A 102 -4.04 3.51 14.33
CA ILE A 102 -3.72 4.24 13.12
C ILE A 102 -3.13 5.61 13.44
N ASP A 103 -3.59 6.28 14.49
CA ASP A 103 -3.12 7.60 14.86
C ASP A 103 -1.68 7.54 15.36
N LEU A 104 -1.37 6.57 16.23
CA LEU A 104 -0.01 6.32 16.69
C LEU A 104 0.90 5.90 15.53
N PHE A 105 0.42 5.06 14.62
CA PHE A 105 1.16 4.66 13.43
C PHE A 105 1.55 5.87 12.56
N LEU A 106 0.61 6.80 12.33
CA LEU A 106 0.85 8.02 11.57
C LEU A 106 1.85 8.95 12.27
N ALA A 107 1.73 9.12 13.59
CA ALA A 107 2.67 9.91 14.38
C ALA A 107 4.09 9.33 14.33
N ALA A 108 4.22 8.01 14.48
CA ALA A 108 5.51 7.31 14.40
C ALA A 108 6.12 7.41 12.99
N LEU A 109 5.30 7.33 11.94
CA LEU A 109 5.74 7.51 10.55
C LEU A 109 6.26 8.93 10.31
N ALA A 110 5.57 9.96 10.81
CA ALA A 110 6.01 11.34 10.71
C ALA A 110 7.35 11.56 11.41
N MET A 111 7.50 11.05 12.64
CA MET A 111 8.77 11.12 13.39
C MET A 111 9.91 10.42 12.66
N ARG A 112 9.66 9.24 12.07
CA ARG A 112 10.66 8.52 11.26
C ARG A 112 11.12 9.36 10.07
N ARG A 113 10.20 10.02 9.36
CA ARG A 113 10.52 10.86 8.20
C ARG A 113 11.35 12.08 8.61
N GLN A 114 10.99 12.74 9.71
CA GLN A 114 11.77 13.85 10.27
C GLN A 114 13.20 13.43 10.61
N PHE A 115 13.36 12.27 11.27
CA PHE A 115 14.66 11.73 11.63
C PHE A 115 15.53 11.42 10.40
N LEU A 116 14.95 10.84 9.35
CA LEU A 116 15.68 10.57 8.11
C LEU A 116 16.06 11.84 7.36
N ALA A 117 15.18 12.86 7.36
CA ALA A 117 15.46 14.15 6.74
C ALA A 117 16.60 14.90 7.44
N ALA A 118 16.72 14.79 8.77
CA ALA A 118 17.79 15.41 9.54
C ALA A 118 19.17 14.73 9.36
N ARG A 119 19.22 13.52 8.80
CA ARG A 119 20.46 12.78 8.52
C ARG A 119 20.89 12.79 7.05
N GLY A 120 20.11 13.42 6.17
CA GLY A 120 20.42 13.63 4.75
C GLY A 120 21.12 14.93 4.50
#